data_AF-A0AAD7DI83-F1
#
_entry.id   AF-A0AAD7DI83-F1
#
_cell.length_a   1.000
_cell.length_b   1.000
_cell.length_c   1.000
_cell.angle_alpha   90.00
_cell.angle_beta   90.00
_cell.angle_gamma   90.00
#
_symmetry.space_group_name_H-M   'P 1'
#
loop_
_entity.id
_entity.type
_entity.pdbx_description
1 polymer ?
#
loop_
_entity_poly.entity_id
_entity_poly.type
_entity_poly.pdbx_seq_one_letter_code
_entity_poly.pdbx_strand_id
1 'polypeptide(L)'
;MAKLDTEAQTEYGSHPILAAARYHTIWQTYFNPLPASYIALDFSVLEFLAKEWSTGTHVPSAFTEKEMGTSYRTHLTDVNNWCSYKPKVMKNIRRKWFKRASKSLRLSAASERSTHIDSAQQDELRLELEGRTGETDSKPEPEEETTQAPAQVESDVEPEEE
;
A
#
# COMPACT_ATOMS: atom_id res chain seq x y z
N MET A 1 38.43 -17.94 -14.95
CA MET A 1 38.82 -17.57 -13.57
C MET A 1 39.18 -16.10 -13.57
N ALA A 2 38.26 -15.23 -13.18
CA ALA A 2 38.52 -13.80 -13.05
C ALA A 2 38.55 -13.48 -11.55
N LYS A 3 39.71 -13.01 -11.07
CA LYS A 3 39.92 -12.56 -9.70
C LYS A 3 39.13 -11.26 -9.52
N LEU A 4 38.22 -11.24 -8.56
CA LEU A 4 37.59 -10.02 -8.07
C LEU A 4 38.52 -9.44 -7.02
N ASP A 5 39.11 -8.28 -7.34
CA ASP A 5 39.91 -7.49 -6.42
C ASP A 5 39.08 -7.20 -5.17
N THR A 6 39.49 -7.84 -4.08
CA THR A 6 38.83 -7.81 -2.78
C THR A 6 39.63 -6.86 -1.91
N GLU A 7 39.67 -5.58 -2.26
CA GLU A 7 40.34 -4.57 -1.43
C GLU A 7 39.76 -3.19 -1.69
N ALA A 8 38.58 -2.98 -1.11
CA ALA A 8 38.07 -1.66 -0.76
C ALA A 8 37.41 -1.75 0.64
N GLN A 9 38.22 -1.99 1.66
CA GLN A 9 37.98 -1.43 2.99
C GLN A 9 38.30 0.07 2.86
N THR A 10 37.50 1.01 3.37
CA THR A 10 37.34 1.25 4.81
C THR A 10 36.15 2.16 5.11
N GLU A 11 35.69 2.05 6.36
CA GLU A 11 35.17 3.16 7.18
C GLU A 11 34.01 4.00 6.65
N TYR A 12 32.80 3.51 6.86
CA TYR A 12 31.74 4.35 7.43
C TYR A 12 30.79 3.43 8.17
N GLY A 13 30.47 3.79 9.42
CA GLY A 13 29.69 2.96 10.35
C GLY A 13 28.51 2.28 9.66
N SER A 14 28.42 0.97 9.82
CA SER A 14 27.33 0.13 9.33
C SER A 14 26.01 0.57 9.99
N HIS A 15 25.43 1.65 9.49
CA HIS A 15 24.10 2.06 9.87
C HIS A 15 23.11 0.99 9.38
N PRO A 16 22.29 0.41 10.27
CA PRO A 16 21.37 -0.68 9.92
C PRO A 16 20.40 -0.29 8.79
N ILE A 17 20.13 1.00 8.62
CA ILE A 17 19.28 1.57 7.58
C ILE A 17 19.93 1.47 6.17
N LEU A 18 21.25 1.63 6.07
CA LEU A 18 21.98 1.51 4.80
C LEU A 18 22.18 0.05 4.38
N ALA A 19 22.35 -0.84 5.36
CA ALA A 19 22.34 -2.28 5.12
C ALA A 19 20.96 -2.73 4.61
N ALA A 20 19.88 -2.28 5.26
CA ALA A 20 18.52 -2.52 4.80
C ALA A 20 18.34 -2.04 3.35
N ALA A 21 18.67 -0.79 3.03
CA ALA A 21 18.52 -0.25 1.67
C ALA A 21 19.24 -1.08 0.59
N ARG A 22 20.40 -1.69 0.90
CA ARG A 22 21.13 -2.59 -0.02
C ARG A 22 20.44 -3.94 -0.23
N TYR A 23 19.79 -4.52 0.77
CA TYR A 23 19.08 -5.78 0.58
C TYR A 23 17.92 -5.62 -0.41
N HIS A 24 17.17 -4.51 -0.35
CA HIS A 24 15.99 -4.33 -1.19
C HIS A 24 16.30 -4.21 -2.70
N THR A 25 17.44 -3.61 -3.08
CA THR A 25 17.83 -3.51 -4.50
C THR A 25 18.28 -4.83 -5.10
N ILE A 26 18.85 -5.73 -4.28
CA ILE A 26 19.32 -7.04 -4.75
C ILE A 26 18.13 -7.95 -5.10
N TRP A 27 17.02 -7.88 -4.35
CA TRP A 27 15.87 -8.77 -4.56
C TRP A 27 14.95 -8.35 -5.71
N GLN A 28 14.90 -7.07 -6.10
CA GLN A 28 14.01 -6.61 -7.19
C GLN A 28 14.26 -7.34 -8.52
N THR A 29 15.51 -7.70 -8.81
CA THR A 29 15.88 -8.42 -10.02
C THR A 29 15.30 -9.85 -10.03
N TYR A 30 15.20 -10.49 -8.86
CA TYR A 30 14.68 -11.86 -8.74
C TYR A 30 13.15 -11.91 -8.81
N PHE A 31 12.47 -10.84 -8.41
CA PHE A 31 11.01 -10.74 -8.45
C PHE A 31 10.47 -10.02 -9.70
N ASN A 32 11.32 -9.59 -10.64
CA ASN A 32 10.92 -8.99 -11.90
C ASN A 32 11.31 -9.87 -13.10
N PRO A 33 10.36 -10.56 -13.76
CA PRO A 33 8.91 -10.44 -13.63
C PRO A 33 8.34 -11.28 -12.46
N LEU A 34 7.26 -10.80 -11.83
CA LEU A 34 6.63 -11.42 -10.65
C LEU A 34 6.58 -12.96 -10.75
N PRO A 35 7.12 -13.74 -9.81
CA PRO A 35 7.18 -15.19 -9.94
C PRO A 35 5.80 -15.85 -10.08
N ALA A 36 5.70 -16.92 -10.88
CA ALA A 36 4.46 -17.68 -11.03
C ALA A 36 4.02 -18.31 -9.70
N SER A 37 4.99 -18.77 -8.91
CA SER A 37 4.78 -19.30 -7.55
C SER A 37 4.16 -18.27 -6.61
N TYR A 38 4.51 -16.99 -6.75
CA TYR A 38 3.95 -15.92 -5.95
C TYR A 38 2.48 -15.64 -6.32
N ILE A 39 2.17 -15.62 -7.63
CA ILE A 39 0.79 -15.44 -8.10
C ILE A 39 -0.11 -16.59 -7.63
N ALA A 40 0.40 -17.82 -7.68
CA ALA A 40 -0.32 -18.99 -7.16
C ALA A 40 -0.56 -18.90 -5.65
N LEU A 41 0.38 -18.32 -4.90
CA LEU A 41 0.22 -18.09 -3.47
C LEU A 41 -0.86 -17.04 -3.21
N ASP A 42 -0.87 -15.92 -3.93
CA ASP A 42 -1.90 -14.89 -3.83
C ASP A 42 -3.30 -15.47 -4.12
N PHE A 43 -3.45 -16.29 -5.16
CA PHE A 43 -4.73 -16.96 -5.43
C PHE A 43 -5.15 -17.92 -4.32
N SER A 44 -4.18 -18.60 -3.69
CA SER A 44 -4.48 -19.46 -2.53
C SER A 44 -4.95 -18.64 -1.34
N VAL A 45 -4.34 -17.48 -1.08
CA VAL A 45 -4.77 -16.57 -0.01
C VAL A 45 -6.17 -16.03 -0.31
N LEU A 46 -6.45 -15.63 -1.55
CA LEU A 46 -7.79 -15.16 -1.95
C LEU A 46 -8.85 -16.26 -1.82
N GLU A 47 -8.54 -17.50 -2.22
CA GLU A 47 -9.45 -18.64 -2.03
C GLU A 47 -9.70 -18.90 -0.55
N PHE A 48 -8.65 -18.85 0.28
CA PHE A 48 -8.78 -19.00 1.73
C PHE A 48 -9.71 -17.94 2.32
N LEU A 49 -9.48 -16.66 2.00
CA LEU A 49 -10.34 -15.56 2.46
C LEU A 49 -11.77 -15.73 1.94
N ALA A 50 -11.95 -16.14 0.69
CA ALA A 50 -13.28 -16.41 0.15
C ALA A 50 -13.99 -17.54 0.91
N LYS A 51 -13.26 -18.56 1.39
CA LYS A 51 -13.81 -19.65 2.22
C LYS A 51 -14.22 -19.17 3.61
N GLU A 52 -13.39 -18.36 4.27
CA GLU A 52 -13.70 -17.81 5.62
C GLU A 52 -14.99 -16.99 5.64
N TRP A 53 -15.33 -16.36 4.51
CA TRP A 53 -16.52 -15.52 4.37
C TRP A 53 -17.65 -16.20 3.58
N SER A 54 -17.49 -17.47 3.20
CA SER A 54 -18.44 -18.16 2.32
C SER A 54 -19.85 -18.30 2.89
N THR A 55 -20.00 -18.34 4.22
CA THR A 55 -21.29 -18.43 4.92
C THR A 55 -21.95 -17.07 5.14
N GLY A 56 -21.33 -15.97 4.70
CA GLY A 56 -21.75 -14.60 5.02
C GLY A 56 -21.42 -14.17 6.45
N THR A 57 -20.83 -15.06 7.25
CA THR A 57 -20.29 -14.80 8.59
C THR A 57 -18.81 -15.15 8.60
N HIS A 58 -18.00 -14.39 9.34
CA HIS A 58 -16.58 -14.67 9.45
C HIS A 58 -16.35 -15.94 10.28
N VAL A 59 -15.92 -17.01 9.63
CA VAL A 59 -15.48 -18.24 10.29
C VAL A 59 -13.96 -18.28 10.28
N PRO A 60 -13.28 -17.97 11.41
CA PRO A 60 -11.84 -17.91 11.43
C PRO A 60 -11.25 -19.29 11.17
N SER A 61 -10.36 -19.37 10.18
CA SER A 61 -9.59 -20.59 9.87
C SER A 61 -8.09 -20.30 9.99
N ALA A 62 -7.28 -21.34 10.07
CA ALA A 62 -5.83 -21.18 10.10
C ALA A 62 -5.26 -21.31 8.69
N PHE A 63 -4.56 -20.30 8.19
CA PHE A 63 -3.84 -20.43 6.91
C PHE A 63 -2.61 -21.35 7.09
N THR A 64 -2.80 -22.65 6.94
CA THR A 64 -1.74 -23.66 7.07
C THR A 64 -1.46 -24.36 5.75
N GLU A 65 -0.21 -24.78 5.54
CA GLU A 65 0.18 -25.54 4.34
C GLU A 65 -0.59 -26.86 4.22
N LYS A 66 -0.97 -27.48 5.35
CA LYS A 66 -1.73 -28.72 5.35
C LYS A 66 -3.12 -28.55 4.72
N GLU A 67 -3.77 -27.42 4.99
CA GLU A 67 -5.11 -27.12 4.48
C GLU A 67 -5.08 -26.55 3.07
N MET A 68 -4.16 -25.61 2.81
CA MET A 68 -4.11 -24.88 1.55
C MET A 68 -3.13 -25.45 0.52
N GLY A 69 -2.32 -26.45 0.88
CA GLY A 69 -1.28 -27.00 0.00
C GLY A 69 -1.83 -27.60 -1.30
N THR A 70 -2.99 -28.25 -1.24
CA THR A 70 -3.65 -28.80 -2.45
C THR A 70 -4.17 -27.68 -3.36
N SER A 71 -4.82 -26.67 -2.79
CA SER A 71 -5.25 -25.47 -3.52
C SER A 71 -4.06 -24.77 -4.16
N TYR A 72 -2.98 -24.57 -3.41
CA TYR A 72 -1.75 -23.94 -3.92
C TYR A 72 -1.16 -24.69 -5.12
N ARG A 73 -1.02 -26.01 -5.04
CA ARG A 73 -0.49 -26.82 -6.16
C ARG A 73 -1.39 -26.76 -7.39
N THR A 74 -2.71 -26.70 -7.19
CA THR A 74 -3.70 -26.54 -8.26
C THR A 74 -3.51 -25.17 -8.93
N HIS A 75 -3.52 -24.09 -8.15
CA HIS A 75 -3.26 -22.73 -8.65
C HIS A 75 -1.89 -22.61 -9.34
N LEU A 76 -0.86 -23.26 -8.80
CA LEU A 76 0.48 -23.25 -9.40
C LEU A 76 0.48 -23.91 -10.78
N THR A 77 -0.23 -25.02 -10.92
CA THR A 77 -0.39 -25.72 -12.20
C THR A 77 -1.11 -24.83 -13.20
N ASP A 78 -2.22 -24.22 -12.81
CA ASP A 78 -3.02 -23.33 -13.67
C ASP A 78 -2.25 -22.07 -14.08
N VAL A 79 -1.54 -21.44 -13.14
CA VAL A 79 -0.71 -20.27 -13.42
C VAL A 79 0.46 -20.63 -14.35
N ASN A 80 1.07 -21.81 -14.19
CA ASN A 80 2.12 -22.28 -15.09
C ASN A 80 1.58 -22.58 -16.49
N ASN A 81 0.41 -23.19 -16.59
CA ASN A 81 -0.28 -23.43 -17.86
C ASN A 81 -0.58 -22.10 -18.55
N TRP A 82 -1.08 -21.12 -17.81
CA TRP A 82 -1.35 -19.77 -18.32
C TRP A 82 -0.09 -19.05 -18.79
N CYS A 83 1.00 -19.14 -18.01
CA CYS A 83 2.31 -18.61 -18.40
C CYS A 83 2.87 -19.28 -19.66
N SER A 84 2.60 -20.57 -19.84
CA SER A 84 3.08 -21.35 -20.99
C SER A 84 2.28 -21.08 -22.26
N TYR A 85 0.99 -20.76 -22.16
CA TYR A 85 0.13 -20.48 -23.32
C TYR A 85 0.57 -19.24 -24.12
N LYS A 86 0.93 -18.15 -23.45
CA LYS A 86 1.43 -16.91 -24.09
C LYS A 86 2.60 -16.30 -23.31
N PRO A 87 3.81 -16.88 -23.41
CA PRO A 87 4.93 -16.55 -22.52
C PRO A 87 5.36 -15.09 -22.58
N LYS A 88 5.40 -14.50 -23.79
CA LYS A 88 5.80 -13.09 -23.97
C LYS A 88 4.78 -12.12 -23.34
N VAL A 89 3.49 -12.38 -23.53
CA VAL A 89 2.41 -11.55 -22.97
C VAL A 89 2.40 -11.67 -21.45
N MET A 90 2.44 -12.89 -20.91
CA MET A 90 2.43 -13.13 -19.47
C MET A 90 3.66 -12.56 -18.77
N LYS A 91 4.85 -12.67 -19.38
CA LYS A 91 6.06 -12.00 -18.88
C LYS A 91 5.88 -10.49 -18.74
N ASN A 92 5.25 -9.85 -19.73
CA ASN A 92 4.99 -8.41 -19.71
C ASN A 92 3.93 -8.02 -18.68
N ILE A 93 2.85 -8.79 -18.54
CA ILE A 93 1.81 -8.57 -17.53
C ILE A 93 2.41 -8.67 -16.12
N ARG A 94 3.13 -9.77 -15.83
CA ARG A 94 3.81 -9.98 -14.54
C ARG A 94 4.79 -8.87 -14.20
N ARG A 95 5.55 -8.38 -15.18
CA ARG A 95 6.43 -7.21 -15.02
C ARG A 95 5.65 -5.94 -14.71
N LYS A 96 4.51 -5.70 -15.38
CA LYS A 96 3.66 -4.53 -15.14
C LYS A 96 3.06 -4.57 -13.73
N TRP A 97 2.60 -5.74 -13.27
CA TRP A 97 2.12 -5.93 -11.91
C TRP A 97 3.20 -5.68 -10.87
N PHE A 98 4.40 -6.25 -11.05
CA PHE A 98 5.53 -5.98 -10.18
C PHE A 98 5.82 -4.48 -10.07
N LYS A 99 5.99 -3.78 -11.21
CA LYS A 99 6.22 -2.33 -11.22
C LYS A 99 5.13 -1.53 -10.52
N ARG A 100 3.86 -1.92 -10.70
CA ARG A 100 2.71 -1.26 -10.05
C ARG A 100 2.74 -1.47 -8.54
N ALA A 101 2.97 -2.70 -8.07
CA ALA A 101 3.09 -3.02 -6.65
C ALA A 101 4.28 -2.29 -6.00
N SER A 102 5.43 -2.25 -6.67
CA SER A 102 6.59 -1.50 -6.19
C SER A 102 6.29 0.00 -6.07
N LYS A 103 5.57 0.60 -7.03
CA LYS A 103 5.15 2.00 -6.95
C LYS A 103 4.17 2.24 -5.79
N SER A 104 3.17 1.37 -5.59
CA SER A 104 2.18 1.57 -4.52
C SER A 104 2.79 1.44 -3.12
N LEU A 105 3.75 0.55 -2.93
CA LEU A 105 4.44 0.41 -1.64
C LEU A 105 5.55 1.46 -1.43
N ARG A 106 5.72 2.44 -2.33
CA ARG A 106 6.88 3.34 -2.37
C ARG A 106 8.23 2.59 -2.34
N LEU A 107 8.25 1.33 -2.78
CA LEU A 107 9.47 0.65 -3.23
C LEU A 107 9.85 1.24 -4.61
N SER A 108 10.01 2.56 -4.67
CA SER A 108 11.01 3.11 -5.56
C SER A 108 12.28 2.33 -5.25
N ALA A 109 12.85 1.67 -6.25
CA ALA A 109 14.22 1.22 -6.16
C ALA A 109 15.03 2.32 -5.47
N ALA A 110 16.02 1.95 -4.66
CA ALA A 110 17.11 2.87 -4.44
C ALA A 110 17.81 3.09 -5.79
N SER A 111 17.15 3.82 -6.70
CA SER A 111 17.82 4.84 -7.47
C SER A 111 18.61 5.57 -6.41
N GLU A 112 19.93 5.46 -6.54
CA GLU A 112 20.92 6.20 -5.77
C GLU A 112 20.24 7.44 -5.23
N ARG A 113 20.12 7.54 -3.90
CA ARG A 113 19.57 8.73 -3.26
C ARG A 113 20.48 9.86 -3.70
N SER A 114 20.14 10.45 -4.84
CA SER A 114 20.63 11.74 -5.25
C SER A 114 20.32 12.62 -4.06
N THR A 115 21.33 13.27 -3.53
CA THR A 115 21.18 14.31 -2.50
C THR A 115 20.37 15.50 -3.04
N HIS A 116 20.00 15.47 -4.33
CA HIS A 116 19.21 16.44 -5.04
C HIS A 116 17.91 15.82 -5.57
N ILE A 117 16.81 16.54 -5.36
CA ILE A 117 15.54 16.28 -6.03
C ILE A 117 15.80 16.52 -7.53
N ASP A 118 15.51 15.54 -8.39
CA ASP A 118 15.62 15.74 -9.83
C ASP A 118 14.57 16.74 -10.31
N SER A 119 14.89 17.51 -11.35
CA SER A 119 14.02 18.51 -11.97
C SER A 119 12.60 17.98 -12.24
N ALA A 120 12.49 16.75 -12.75
CA ALA A 120 11.20 16.12 -13.02
C ALA A 120 10.39 15.82 -11.74
N GLN A 121 11.06 15.45 -10.65
CA GLN A 121 10.42 15.25 -9.34
C GLN A 121 10.04 16.59 -8.70
N GLN A 122 10.84 17.63 -8.93
CA GLN A 122 10.54 18.97 -8.45
C GLN A 122 9.31 19.55 -9.14
N ASP A 123 9.14 19.30 -10.45
CA ASP A 123 7.97 19.76 -11.20
C ASP A 123 6.70 18.98 -10.82
N GLU A 124 6.79 17.68 -10.55
CA GLU A 124 5.67 16.90 -10.01
C GLU A 124 5.24 17.43 -8.63
N LEU A 125 6.21 17.70 -7.74
CA LEU A 125 5.94 18.28 -6.41
C LEU A 125 5.36 19.69 -6.49
N ARG A 126 5.81 20.51 -7.45
CA ARG A 126 5.23 21.86 -7.69
C ARG A 126 3.77 21.76 -8.12
N LEU A 127 3.47 20.83 -9.02
CA LEU A 127 2.10 20.63 -9.52
C LEU A 127 1.17 20.10 -8.40
N GLU A 128 1.70 19.27 -7.49
CA GLU A 128 0.98 18.84 -6.29
C GLU A 128 0.75 19.98 -5.28
N LEU A 129 1.71 20.92 -5.16
CA LEU A 129 1.62 22.11 -4.30
C LEU A 129 0.67 23.18 -4.85
N GLU A 130 0.65 23.41 -6.15
CA GLU A 130 -0.28 24.35 -6.81
C GLU A 130 -1.76 23.97 -6.56
N GLY A 131 -2.04 22.70 -6.28
CA GLY A 131 -3.36 22.22 -5.87
C GLY A 131 -3.71 22.41 -4.38
N ARG A 132 -2.79 22.90 -3.54
CA ARG A 132 -3.02 23.10 -2.10
C ARG A 132 -2.92 24.59 -1.74
N THR A 133 -4.05 25.21 -1.46
CA THR A 133 -4.17 26.64 -1.11
C THR A 133 -3.52 27.04 0.22
N GLY A 134 -2.89 26.11 0.95
CA GLY A 134 -2.15 26.42 2.18
C GLY A 134 -3.00 26.93 3.35
N GLU A 135 -4.33 26.96 3.21
CA GLU A 135 -5.25 27.34 4.28
C GLU A 135 -5.53 26.11 5.16
N THR A 136 -4.70 25.92 6.18
CA THR A 136 -5.21 25.43 7.47
C THR A 136 -6.20 26.48 7.96
N ASP A 137 -7.50 26.22 7.79
CA ASP A 137 -8.59 27.00 8.36
C ASP A 137 -8.46 27.00 9.89
N SER A 138 -7.80 28.02 10.42
CA SER A 138 -7.88 28.38 11.83
C SER A 138 -9.30 28.86 12.09
N LYS A 139 -10.14 27.98 12.64
CA LYS A 139 -11.47 28.32 13.14
C LYS A 139 -11.41 29.61 13.96
N PRO A 140 -12.23 30.63 13.67
CA PRO A 140 -12.40 31.76 14.58
C PRO A 140 -13.06 31.28 15.89
N GLU A 141 -12.44 31.64 17.01
CA GLU A 141 -13.02 31.51 18.36
C GLU A 141 -14.33 32.31 18.44
N PRO A 142 -15.42 31.75 18.97
CA PRO A 142 -16.65 32.51 19.15
C PRO A 142 -16.47 33.55 20.25
N GLU A 143 -16.61 34.82 19.88
CA GLU A 143 -16.68 35.94 20.82
C GLU A 143 -17.97 35.83 21.66
N GLU A 144 -17.82 35.77 22.99
CA GLU A 144 -18.93 35.82 23.94
C GLU A 144 -19.61 37.19 23.91
N GLU A 145 -20.72 37.31 23.18
CA GLU A 145 -21.61 38.47 23.27
C GLU A 145 -22.65 38.26 24.38
N THR A 146 -22.34 38.84 25.55
CA THR A 146 -23.30 39.12 26.61
C THR A 146 -24.37 40.08 26.05
N THR A 147 -25.64 39.67 25.99
CA THR A 147 -26.76 40.62 26.01
C THR A 147 -27.96 40.05 26.78
N GLN A 148 -28.44 40.91 27.66
CA GLN A 148 -29.41 40.74 28.72
C GLN A 148 -30.86 40.93 28.20
N ALA A 149 -31.77 40.08 28.69
CA ALA A 149 -33.24 40.15 28.89
C ALA A 149 -34.12 41.23 28.19
N PRO A 150 -35.43 40.97 27.96
CA PRO A 150 -36.40 41.22 29.04
C PRO A 150 -37.58 40.22 29.13
N ALA A 151 -38.30 40.36 30.24
CA ALA A 151 -39.36 39.50 30.73
C ALA A 151 -40.79 39.98 30.34
N GLN A 152 -41.73 39.03 30.52
CA GLN A 152 -43.19 39.13 30.76
C GLN A 152 -44.12 39.34 29.55
N VAL A 153 -45.19 38.53 29.45
CA VAL A 153 -46.57 38.84 29.92
C VAL A 153 -47.45 37.57 29.81
N GLU A 154 -48.22 37.31 30.88
CA GLU A 154 -49.30 36.32 31.00
C GLU A 154 -50.50 36.62 30.08
N SER A 155 -51.19 35.59 29.58
CA SER A 155 -52.66 35.60 29.48
C SER A 155 -53.20 34.17 29.31
N ASP A 156 -54.10 33.82 30.23
CA ASP A 156 -55.04 32.69 30.24
C ASP A 156 -55.64 32.29 28.89
N VAL A 157 -56.05 31.03 28.77
CA VAL A 157 -57.46 30.61 28.61
C VAL A 157 -57.51 29.07 28.48
N GLU A 158 -58.09 28.45 29.51
CA GLU A 158 -58.62 27.08 29.55
C GLU A 158 -59.83 26.93 28.59
N PRO A 159 -60.24 25.72 28.15
CA PRO A 159 -61.10 24.93 29.04
C PRO A 159 -60.93 23.39 28.95
N GLU A 160 -61.42 22.78 30.04
CA GLU A 160 -61.88 21.42 30.25
C GLU A 160 -62.77 20.85 29.11
N GLU A 161 -62.77 19.55 28.86
CA GLU A 161 -63.63 18.54 29.53
C GLU A 161 -63.41 17.14 28.90
N GLU A 162 -63.88 16.15 29.67
CA GLU A 162 -63.78 14.69 29.66
C GLU A 162 -63.96 13.92 28.34
#